data_AF-A0A935R0H1-F1
#
_entry.id   AF-A0A935R0H1-F1
#
_cell.length_a   1.000
_cell.length_b   1.000
_cell.length_c   1.000
_cell.angle_alpha   90.00
_cell.angle_beta   90.00
_cell.angle_gamma   90.00
#
_symmetry.space_group_name_H-M   'P 1'
#
loop_
_entity.id
_entity.type
_entity.pdbx_description
1 polymer ?
#
loop_
_entity_poly.entity_id
_entity_poly.type
_entity_poly.pdbx_seq_one_letter_code
_entity_poly.pdbx_strand_id
1 'polypeptide(L)'
;MLYDPMPGGSGLLEQLTERWEEVRVAALALIEGCVGACETSCIDCLQTYRNRFYHEHLDRHKAAEILRSAAGPLKHVYDLPEHLPAVGGAGPQTHIESRFLRLLVAAGLPAPICQHRLDLGAGFGATIPDFFYTLDEPDEPGICIYLDGMAGHIHGNDAQAEKDRVIRARLESKDYTVVVVRSFDLDDKDTMVGAISKITKALLGKERARAVREDSAWFERARSEAAPPRGRPALRLIRCGGEEPGAVPIYDLRVAAGAFSE
;
A
#
# COMPACT_ATOMS: atom_id res chain seq x y z
N MET A 1 -5.90 9.71 -14.38
CA MET A 1 -6.88 9.08 -13.48
C MET A 1 -7.81 10.17 -12.98
N LEU A 2 -9.12 10.04 -13.22
CA LEU A 2 -10.15 10.91 -12.68
C LEU A 2 -10.89 10.15 -11.58
N TYR A 3 -11.16 10.79 -10.45
CA TYR A 3 -11.87 10.17 -9.32
C TYR A 3 -12.75 11.22 -8.64
N ASP A 4 -13.81 10.75 -8.00
CA ASP A 4 -14.77 11.57 -7.27
C ASP A 4 -14.45 11.53 -5.76
N PRO A 5 -14.09 12.66 -5.14
CA PRO A 5 -13.76 12.69 -3.72
C PRO A 5 -14.99 12.65 -2.80
N MET A 6 -16.22 12.70 -3.34
CA MET A 6 -17.45 12.74 -2.53
C MET A 6 -17.80 11.34 -1.98
N PRO A 7 -17.96 11.16 -0.65
CA PRO A 7 -18.46 9.92 -0.07
C PRO A 7 -19.85 9.59 -0.64
N GLY A 8 -20.01 8.41 -1.24
CA GLY A 8 -21.24 7.99 -1.91
C GLY A 8 -21.37 8.40 -3.39
N GLY A 9 -20.37 9.11 -3.92
CA GLY A 9 -20.35 9.59 -5.31
C GLY A 9 -21.24 10.81 -5.55
N SER A 10 -20.76 11.73 -6.39
CA SER A 10 -21.52 12.91 -6.83
C SER A 10 -22.33 12.64 -8.10
N GLY A 11 -22.14 11.48 -8.74
CA GLY A 11 -22.72 11.14 -10.05
C GLY A 11 -22.08 11.87 -11.24
N LEU A 12 -21.11 12.75 -11.01
CA LEU A 12 -20.46 13.53 -12.07
C LEU A 12 -19.62 12.66 -13.00
N LEU A 13 -18.99 11.61 -12.50
CA LEU A 13 -18.21 10.69 -13.34
C LEU A 13 -19.11 9.90 -14.27
N GLU A 14 -20.27 9.43 -13.81
CA GLU A 14 -21.27 8.75 -14.65
C GLU A 14 -21.75 9.67 -15.78
N GLN A 15 -22.16 10.89 -15.44
CA GLN A 15 -22.56 11.90 -16.43
C GLN A 15 -21.43 12.24 -17.42
N LEU A 16 -20.20 12.34 -16.94
CA LEU A 16 -19.03 12.57 -17.78
C LEU A 16 -18.80 11.41 -18.74
N THR A 17 -18.99 10.17 -18.29
CA THR A 17 -18.82 9.00 -19.16
C THR A 17 -19.90 8.92 -20.24
N GLU A 18 -21.14 9.24 -19.91
CA GLU A 18 -22.26 9.26 -20.86
C GLU A 18 -22.12 10.37 -21.90
N ARG A 19 -21.55 11.52 -21.50
CA ARG A 19 -21.41 12.73 -22.33
C ARG A 19 -19.97 13.03 -22.70
N TRP A 20 -19.12 12.00 -22.74
CA TRP A 20 -17.67 12.15 -22.90
C TRP A 20 -17.29 13.04 -24.09
N GLU A 21 -17.92 12.82 -25.24
CA GLU A 21 -17.60 13.55 -26.46
C GLU A 21 -17.95 15.06 -26.35
N GLU A 22 -19.08 15.39 -25.72
CA GLU A 22 -19.46 16.79 -25.45
C GLU A 22 -18.44 17.47 -24.53
N VAL A 23 -18.05 16.78 -23.45
CA VAL A 23 -17.07 17.29 -22.48
C VAL A 23 -15.70 17.48 -23.14
N ARG A 24 -15.27 16.51 -23.95
CA ARG A 24 -14.00 16.53 -24.69
C ARG A 24 -13.95 17.72 -25.65
N VAL A 25 -15.01 17.92 -26.44
CA VAL A 25 -15.10 19.05 -27.40
C VAL A 25 -15.10 20.39 -26.67
N ALA A 26 -15.85 20.52 -25.58
CA ALA A 26 -15.89 21.74 -24.77
C ALA A 26 -14.52 22.06 -24.14
N ALA A 27 -13.84 21.04 -23.60
CA ALA A 27 -12.50 21.19 -23.05
C ALA A 27 -11.47 21.58 -24.12
N LEU A 28 -11.56 20.98 -25.32
CA LEU A 28 -10.69 21.30 -26.43
C LEU A 28 -10.88 22.76 -26.88
N ALA A 29 -12.14 23.22 -26.98
CA ALA A 29 -12.45 24.61 -27.34
C ALA A 29 -11.88 25.62 -26.32
N LEU A 30 -11.92 25.33 -25.02
CA LEU A 30 -11.32 26.16 -23.98
C LEU A 30 -9.79 26.28 -24.11
N ILE A 31 -9.13 25.16 -24.41
CA ILE A 31 -7.67 25.07 -24.44
C ILE A 31 -7.11 25.64 -25.75
N GLU A 32 -7.76 25.36 -26.89
CA GLU A 32 -7.37 25.89 -28.20
C GLU A 32 -7.76 27.36 -28.34
N GLY A 33 -8.94 27.75 -27.84
CA GLY A 33 -9.49 29.11 -27.87
C GLY A 33 -9.15 29.98 -26.67
N CYS A 34 -8.06 29.69 -25.94
CA CYS A 34 -7.69 30.40 -24.72
C CYS A 34 -7.62 31.93 -24.93
N VAL A 35 -8.51 32.66 -24.23
CA VAL A 35 -8.66 34.13 -24.32
C VAL A 35 -7.40 34.87 -23.87
N GLY A 36 -6.71 34.34 -22.84
CA GLY A 36 -5.46 34.90 -22.35
C GLY A 36 -4.26 34.75 -23.30
N ALA A 37 -4.44 34.08 -24.46
CA ALA A 37 -3.40 33.83 -25.47
C ALA A 37 -2.07 33.33 -24.89
N CYS A 38 -2.13 32.51 -23.83
CA CYS A 38 -0.94 32.02 -23.13
C CYS A 38 -0.18 30.98 -23.96
N GLU A 39 1.13 30.89 -23.76
CA GLU A 39 1.99 29.92 -24.44
C GLU A 39 1.86 28.52 -23.83
N THR A 40 1.90 28.41 -22.50
CA THR A 40 1.89 27.12 -21.79
C THR A 40 0.59 26.88 -21.04
N SER A 41 0.28 27.69 -20.04
CA SER A 41 -0.99 27.64 -19.30
C SER A 41 -1.29 28.96 -18.59
N CYS A 42 -2.57 29.24 -18.36
CA CYS A 42 -3.04 30.38 -17.56
C CYS A 42 -4.36 30.04 -16.85
N ILE A 43 -4.85 31.00 -16.05
CA ILE A 43 -6.09 30.88 -15.28
C ILE A 43 -7.32 30.70 -16.18
N ASP A 44 -7.29 31.26 -17.40
CA ASP A 44 -8.41 31.16 -18.35
C ASP A 44 -8.54 29.80 -19.04
N CYS A 45 -7.51 28.93 -18.97
CA CYS A 45 -7.52 27.65 -19.69
C CYS A 45 -7.32 26.42 -18.79
N LEU A 46 -6.26 26.35 -17.99
CA LEU A 46 -5.85 25.14 -17.28
C LEU A 46 -5.55 25.37 -15.79
N GLN A 47 -5.18 26.60 -15.41
CA GLN A 47 -4.77 26.89 -14.03
C GLN A 47 -6.00 27.18 -13.17
N THR A 48 -6.08 26.45 -12.07
CA THR A 48 -7.06 26.67 -11.01
C THR A 48 -6.32 26.81 -9.68
N TYR A 49 -7.00 27.30 -8.64
CA TYR A 49 -6.41 27.32 -7.30
C TYR A 49 -6.00 25.92 -6.82
N ARG A 50 -6.80 24.89 -7.17
CA ARG A 50 -6.59 23.50 -6.71
C ARG A 50 -5.35 22.85 -7.31
N ASN A 51 -4.91 23.27 -8.50
CA ASN A 51 -3.74 22.71 -9.17
C ASN A 51 -2.51 23.63 -9.13
N ARG A 52 -2.45 24.58 -8.18
CA ARG A 52 -1.34 25.55 -8.04
C ARG A 52 0.06 24.95 -8.04
N PHE A 53 0.24 23.78 -7.43
CA PHE A 53 1.54 23.10 -7.35
C PHE A 53 2.00 22.50 -8.68
N TYR A 54 1.11 22.44 -9.67
CA TYR A 54 1.38 21.87 -10.98
C TYR A 54 1.47 22.92 -12.09
N HIS A 55 1.26 24.21 -11.79
CA HIS A 55 1.18 25.27 -12.81
C HIS A 55 2.40 25.33 -13.74
N GLU A 56 3.60 25.09 -13.21
CA GLU A 56 4.84 25.06 -14.00
C GLU A 56 4.94 23.86 -14.96
N HIS A 57 4.12 22.83 -14.77
CA HIS A 57 4.12 21.61 -15.57
C HIS A 57 2.93 21.52 -16.55
N LEU A 58 2.01 22.49 -16.51
CA LEU A 58 0.82 22.50 -17.35
C LEU A 58 1.13 23.10 -18.74
N ASP A 59 0.70 22.37 -19.77
CA ASP A 59 0.90 22.72 -21.17
C ASP A 59 -0.39 22.47 -21.97
N ARG A 60 -0.97 23.55 -22.49
CA ARG A 60 -2.20 23.57 -23.29
C ARG A 60 -2.07 22.78 -24.59
N HIS A 61 -0.90 22.78 -25.22
CA HIS A 61 -0.70 22.10 -26.49
C HIS A 61 -0.68 20.59 -26.30
N LYS A 62 0.00 20.10 -25.24
CA LYS A 62 -0.03 18.70 -24.85
C LYS A 62 -1.42 18.25 -24.40
N ALA A 63 -2.12 19.08 -23.63
CA ALA A 63 -3.49 18.78 -23.23
C ALA A 63 -4.43 18.63 -24.44
N ALA A 64 -4.32 19.52 -25.44
CA ALA A 64 -5.08 19.44 -26.68
C ALA A 64 -4.74 18.17 -27.49
N GLU A 65 -3.46 17.80 -27.58
CA GLU A 65 -3.03 16.55 -28.23
C GLU A 65 -3.67 15.32 -27.56
N ILE A 66 -3.62 15.24 -26.23
CA ILE A 66 -4.24 14.15 -25.47
C ILE A 66 -5.74 14.10 -25.73
N LEU A 67 -6.45 15.24 -25.65
CA LEU A 67 -7.90 15.30 -25.88
C LEU A 67 -8.29 14.94 -27.33
N ARG A 68 -7.44 15.22 -28.32
CA ARG A 68 -7.66 14.78 -29.70
C ARG A 68 -7.45 13.28 -29.86
N SER A 69 -6.44 12.71 -29.19
CA SER A 69 -6.17 11.27 -29.21
C SER A 69 -7.25 10.45 -28.50
N ALA A 70 -7.95 11.04 -27.53
CA ALA A 70 -9.00 10.38 -26.73
C ALA A 70 -10.42 10.49 -27.34
N ALA A 71 -10.52 10.63 -28.66
CA ALA A 71 -11.80 10.72 -29.36
C ALA A 71 -12.54 9.37 -29.43
N GLY A 72 -13.87 9.41 -29.47
CA GLY A 72 -14.72 8.23 -29.59
C GLY A 72 -15.29 7.75 -28.25
N PRO A 73 -16.10 6.69 -28.26
CA PRO A 73 -16.80 6.21 -27.07
C PRO A 73 -15.80 5.65 -26.05
N LEU A 74 -16.02 5.97 -24.78
CA LEU A 74 -15.30 5.34 -23.69
C LEU A 74 -15.63 3.85 -23.68
N LYS A 75 -14.58 3.02 -23.63
CA LYS A 75 -14.70 1.57 -23.52
C LYS A 75 -14.35 1.17 -22.09
N HIS A 76 -15.26 0.45 -21.46
CA HIS A 76 -14.94 -0.28 -20.24
C HIS A 76 -13.89 -1.35 -20.57
N VAL A 77 -12.75 -1.31 -19.87
CA VAL A 77 -11.63 -2.24 -20.10
C VAL A 77 -11.59 -3.28 -18.98
N TYR A 78 -11.74 -2.85 -17.73
CA TYR A 78 -11.78 -3.71 -16.56
C TYR A 78 -12.38 -2.94 -15.38
N ASP A 79 -12.93 -3.67 -14.42
CA ASP A 79 -13.36 -3.11 -13.15
C ASP A 79 -12.14 -2.82 -12.27
N LEU A 80 -12.07 -1.60 -11.73
CA LEU A 80 -11.11 -1.30 -10.68
C LEU A 80 -11.59 -2.03 -9.41
N PRO A 81 -10.82 -2.99 -8.87
CA PRO A 81 -11.26 -3.70 -7.68
C PRO A 81 -11.46 -2.70 -6.54
N GLU A 82 -12.57 -2.85 -5.83
CA GLU A 82 -12.92 -1.98 -4.70
C GLU A 82 -11.86 -2.16 -3.61
N HIS A 83 -10.96 -1.18 -3.47
CA HIS A 83 -10.01 -1.14 -2.37
C HIS A 83 -10.63 -0.34 -1.21
N LEU A 84 -11.81 -0.76 -0.76
CA LEU A 84 -12.34 -0.25 0.51
C LEU A 84 -11.30 -0.54 1.60
N PRO A 85 -10.92 0.44 2.45
CA PRO A 85 -10.36 0.07 3.74
C PRO A 85 -11.41 -0.82 4.39
N ALA A 86 -11.07 -2.08 4.70
CA ALA A 86 -12.01 -3.04 5.24
C ALA A 86 -12.71 -2.44 6.46
N VAL A 87 -13.96 -2.00 6.29
CA VAL A 87 -14.81 -1.59 7.41
C VAL A 87 -15.25 -2.89 8.06
N GLY A 88 -14.40 -3.39 8.96
CA GLY A 88 -14.54 -4.66 9.66
C GLY A 88 -13.94 -5.83 8.88
N GLY A 89 -12.77 -6.30 9.32
CA GLY A 89 -12.24 -7.58 8.83
C GLY A 89 -10.76 -7.79 9.13
N ALA A 90 -10.44 -8.22 10.36
CA ALA A 90 -9.42 -9.19 10.75
C ALA A 90 -8.07 -9.28 9.99
N GLY A 91 -7.61 -8.21 9.36
CA GLY A 91 -6.45 -8.23 8.47
C GLY A 91 -5.45 -7.11 8.75
N PRO A 92 -4.19 -7.31 8.34
CA PRO A 92 -3.10 -6.37 8.58
C PRO A 92 -3.34 -5.02 7.89
N GLN A 93 -3.25 -3.92 8.64
CA GLN A 93 -3.51 -2.55 8.20
C GLN A 93 -2.28 -1.87 7.59
N THR A 94 -1.08 -2.33 7.93
CA THR A 94 0.18 -1.79 7.42
C THR A 94 0.97 -2.82 6.60
N HIS A 95 1.91 -2.33 5.77
CA HIS A 95 2.86 -3.20 5.06
C HIS A 95 3.72 -4.03 6.04
N ILE A 96 3.98 -3.49 7.23
CA ILE A 96 4.73 -4.15 8.30
C ILE A 96 3.92 -5.32 8.87
N GLU A 97 2.64 -5.10 9.20
CA GLU A 97 1.75 -6.16 9.65
C GLU A 97 1.54 -7.24 8.58
N SER A 98 1.41 -6.85 7.31
CA SER A 98 1.25 -7.80 6.20
C SER A 98 2.49 -8.68 6.04
N ARG A 99 3.67 -8.09 6.20
CA ARG A 99 4.95 -8.81 6.15
C ARG A 99 5.09 -9.76 7.34
N PHE A 100 4.72 -9.31 8.54
CA PHE A 100 4.76 -10.15 9.74
C PHE A 100 3.78 -11.32 9.67
N LEU A 101 2.56 -11.10 9.18
CA LEU A 101 1.57 -12.15 8.98
C LEU A 101 2.09 -13.26 8.05
N ARG A 102 2.78 -12.89 6.96
CA ARG A 102 3.41 -13.87 6.05
C ARG A 102 4.47 -14.70 6.76
N LEU A 103 5.27 -14.09 7.64
CA LEU A 103 6.26 -14.81 8.43
C LEU A 103 5.61 -15.81 9.39
N LEU A 104 4.50 -15.45 10.03
CA LEU A 104 3.73 -16.36 10.90
C LEU A 104 3.16 -17.54 10.11
N VAL A 105 2.53 -17.29 8.97
CA VAL A 105 1.96 -18.35 8.11
C VAL A 105 3.05 -19.27 7.56
N ALA A 106 4.17 -18.72 7.11
CA ALA A 106 5.31 -19.51 6.62
C ALA A 106 5.93 -20.40 7.70
N ALA A 107 5.92 -19.95 8.96
CA ALA A 107 6.34 -20.71 10.12
C ALA A 107 5.31 -21.78 10.57
N GLY A 108 4.15 -21.86 9.91
CA GLY A 108 3.11 -22.86 10.19
C GLY A 108 2.25 -22.52 11.43
N LEU A 109 2.23 -21.26 11.86
CA LEU A 109 1.35 -20.79 12.93
C LEU A 109 -0.07 -20.53 12.36
N PRO A 110 -1.13 -20.72 13.17
CA PRO A 110 -2.47 -20.35 12.76
C PRO A 110 -2.57 -18.83 12.55
N ALA A 111 -3.59 -18.40 11.80
CA ALA A 111 -3.83 -16.98 11.58
C ALA A 111 -4.16 -16.29 12.92
N PRO A 112 -3.45 -15.21 13.29
CA PRO A 112 -3.77 -14.43 14.48
C PRO A 112 -5.09 -13.69 14.32
N ILE A 113 -5.71 -13.35 15.45
CA ILE A 113 -6.86 -12.46 15.50
C ILE A 113 -6.35 -11.02 15.47
N CYS A 114 -6.72 -10.26 14.44
CA CYS A 114 -6.41 -8.83 14.36
C CYS A 114 -7.50 -8.01 15.07
N GLN A 115 -7.14 -6.82 15.57
CA GLN A 115 -8.07 -5.86 16.18
C GLN A 115 -8.83 -6.42 17.41
N HIS A 116 -8.21 -7.33 18.17
CA HIS A 116 -8.83 -7.91 19.37
C HIS A 116 -8.76 -6.92 20.55
N ARG A 117 -9.90 -6.36 20.94
CA ARG A 117 -9.97 -5.39 22.04
C ARG A 117 -9.87 -6.10 23.39
N LEU A 118 -8.78 -5.85 24.12
CA LEU A 118 -8.55 -6.36 25.47
C LEU A 118 -8.91 -5.31 26.51
N ASP A 119 -9.76 -5.68 27.47
CA ASP A 119 -10.11 -4.80 28.59
C ASP A 119 -9.13 -4.96 29.75
N LEU A 120 -8.44 -3.87 30.09
CA LEU A 120 -7.45 -3.86 31.17
C LEU A 120 -8.10 -3.63 32.54
N GLY A 121 -9.39 -3.30 32.58
CA GLY A 121 -10.15 -3.05 33.81
C GLY A 121 -10.06 -1.62 34.31
N ALA A 122 -10.77 -1.34 35.41
CA ALA A 122 -11.04 0.02 35.91
C ALA A 122 -9.78 0.90 36.04
N GLY A 123 -9.69 1.93 35.21
CA GLY A 123 -8.65 2.97 35.23
C GLY A 123 -7.67 2.98 34.06
N PHE A 124 -7.54 1.88 33.30
CA PHE A 124 -6.53 1.75 32.24
C PHE A 124 -7.11 1.67 30.82
N GLY A 125 -8.43 1.58 30.69
CA GLY A 125 -9.12 1.52 29.40
C GLY A 125 -8.96 0.17 28.69
N ALA A 126 -9.22 0.18 27.38
CA ALA A 126 -9.03 -0.98 26.52
C ALA A 126 -7.79 -0.78 25.64
N THR A 127 -7.05 -1.86 25.38
CA THR A 127 -5.94 -1.89 24.42
C THR A 127 -6.27 -2.77 23.23
N ILE A 128 -5.69 -2.47 22.08
CA ILE A 128 -5.85 -3.21 20.84
C ILE A 128 -4.44 -3.54 20.34
N PRO A 129 -3.92 -4.76 20.56
CA PRO A 129 -2.69 -5.22 19.94
C PRO A 129 -2.87 -5.42 18.43
N ASP A 130 -1.77 -5.37 17.68
CA ASP A 130 -1.76 -5.59 16.21
C ASP A 130 -2.17 -7.02 15.89
N PHE A 131 -1.64 -7.99 16.64
CA PHE A 131 -2.05 -9.40 16.54
C PHE A 131 -2.28 -10.01 17.93
N PHE A 132 -3.30 -10.88 18.02
CA PHE A 132 -3.66 -11.60 19.23
C PHE A 132 -3.85 -13.10 18.96
N TYR A 133 -3.32 -13.94 19.85
CA TYR A 133 -3.60 -15.38 19.85
C TYR A 133 -4.30 -15.78 21.15
N THR A 134 -5.45 -16.44 21.02
CA THR A 134 -6.10 -17.16 22.13
C THR A 134 -5.36 -18.47 22.38
N LEU A 135 -5.20 -18.85 23.65
CA LEU A 135 -4.76 -20.20 24.02
C LEU A 135 -5.96 -21.15 24.08
N ASP A 136 -5.71 -22.43 24.39
CA ASP A 136 -6.69 -23.52 24.29
C ASP A 136 -7.95 -23.30 25.14
N GLU A 137 -7.89 -22.48 26.20
CA GLU A 137 -9.06 -22.08 26.99
C GLU A 137 -9.48 -20.61 26.72
N PRO A 138 -10.80 -20.34 26.56
CA PRO A 138 -11.31 -19.00 26.21
C PRO A 138 -11.12 -17.93 27.31
N ASP A 139 -10.88 -18.36 28.55
CA ASP A 139 -10.61 -17.48 29.70
C ASP A 139 -9.10 -17.39 30.04
N GLU A 140 -8.23 -18.08 29.28
CA GLU A 140 -6.79 -18.02 29.48
C GLU A 140 -6.15 -16.79 28.82
N PRO A 141 -5.15 -16.19 29.48
CA PRO A 141 -4.46 -15.02 28.97
C PRO A 141 -3.66 -15.36 27.71
N GLY A 142 -4.08 -14.77 26.58
CA GLY A 142 -3.49 -15.00 25.27
C GLY A 142 -2.14 -14.33 25.03
N ILE A 143 -1.66 -14.42 23.79
CA ILE A 143 -0.43 -13.77 23.33
C ILE A 143 -0.79 -12.47 22.64
N CYS A 144 -0.24 -11.34 23.10
CA CYS A 144 -0.39 -10.03 22.50
C CYS A 144 0.88 -9.65 21.75
N ILE A 145 0.76 -9.34 20.46
CA ILE A 145 1.88 -8.94 19.62
C ILE A 145 1.67 -7.48 19.20
N TYR A 146 2.69 -6.67 19.47
CA TYR A 146 2.76 -5.27 19.05
C TYR A 146 3.87 -5.10 18.02
N LEU A 147 3.52 -4.54 16.87
CA LEU A 147 4.42 -4.20 15.78
C LEU A 147 4.68 -2.70 15.80
N ASP A 148 5.91 -2.34 16.17
CA ASP A 148 6.31 -0.94 16.19
C ASP A 148 6.75 -0.52 14.78
N GLY A 149 5.78 -0.02 14.02
CA GLY A 149 6.01 0.63 12.75
C GLY A 149 6.51 2.03 12.97
N MET A 150 7.79 2.30 12.66
CA MET A 150 8.29 3.67 12.55
C MET A 150 7.68 4.37 11.33
N ALA A 151 6.39 4.68 11.39
CA ALA A 151 5.68 5.58 10.47
C ALA A 151 5.49 6.97 11.09
N GLY A 152 6.38 7.36 12.01
CA GLY A 152 6.34 8.64 12.69
C GLY A 152 7.73 9.13 13.08
N HIS A 153 8.60 9.36 12.10
CA HIS A 153 9.67 10.31 12.36
C HIS A 153 8.98 11.65 12.66
N ILE A 154 9.23 12.21 13.85
CA ILE A 154 8.76 13.51 14.38
C ILE A 154 7.42 13.45 15.14
N HIS A 155 7.45 12.86 16.34
CA HIS A 155 6.94 13.42 17.61
C HIS A 155 6.89 12.25 18.61
N GLY A 156 8.02 12.03 19.29
CA GLY A 156 8.08 11.16 20.46
C GLY A 156 7.17 11.73 21.53
N ASN A 157 5.94 11.23 21.58
CA ASN A 157 5.04 11.55 22.66
C ASN A 157 5.46 10.64 23.81
N ASP A 158 6.42 11.08 24.63
CA ASP A 158 6.92 10.32 25.80
C ASP A 158 5.76 9.85 26.70
N ALA A 159 4.65 10.60 26.71
CA ALA A 159 3.41 10.24 27.38
C ALA A 159 2.72 8.99 26.79
N GLN A 160 2.84 8.75 25.49
CA GLN A 160 2.30 7.57 24.80
C GLN A 160 3.21 6.36 25.02
N ALA A 161 4.53 6.54 24.92
CA ALA A 161 5.50 5.48 25.25
C ALA A 161 5.38 5.03 26.73
N GLU A 162 5.12 5.96 27.65
CA GLU A 162 4.89 5.64 29.06
C GLU A 162 3.57 4.92 29.29
N LYS A 163 2.47 5.35 28.64
CA LYS A 163 1.20 4.63 28.66
C LYS A 163 1.35 3.22 28.12
N ASP A 164 2.07 3.04 27.01
CA ASP A 164 2.32 1.73 26.42
C ASP A 164 3.19 0.85 27.32
N ARG A 165 4.17 1.42 28.04
CA ARG A 165 4.94 0.69 29.08
C ARG A 165 4.04 0.21 30.22
N VAL A 166 3.18 1.07 30.73
CA VAL A 166 2.24 0.75 31.82
C VAL A 166 1.22 -0.31 31.38
N ILE A 167 0.66 -0.18 30.17
CA ILE A 167 -0.27 -1.16 29.59
C ILE A 167 0.41 -2.52 29.45
N ARG A 168 1.66 -2.56 28.98
CA ARG A 168 2.43 -3.82 28.83
C ARG A 168 2.73 -4.48 30.16
N ALA A 169 3.21 -3.72 31.15
CA ALA A 169 3.46 -4.24 32.49
C ALA A 169 2.16 -4.80 33.13
N ARG A 170 1.01 -4.20 32.82
CA ARG A 170 -0.29 -4.69 33.27
C ARG A 170 -0.71 -5.98 32.57
N LEU A 171 -0.52 -6.08 31.25
CA LEU A 171 -0.77 -7.32 30.50
C LEU A 171 0.08 -8.47 31.04
N GLU A 172 1.37 -8.23 31.28
CA GLU A 172 2.27 -9.20 31.91
C GLU A 172 1.80 -9.59 33.32
N SER A 173 1.28 -8.65 34.12
CA SER A 173 0.71 -8.94 35.45
C SER A 173 -0.59 -9.76 35.42
N LYS A 174 -1.27 -9.80 34.27
CA LYS A 174 -2.46 -10.61 34.02
C LYS A 174 -2.10 -11.91 33.28
N ASP A 175 -0.82 -12.31 33.31
CA ASP A 175 -0.27 -13.51 32.66
C ASP A 175 -0.36 -13.52 31.12
N TYR A 176 -0.62 -12.37 30.46
CA TYR A 176 -0.56 -12.27 29.00
C TYR A 176 0.89 -12.25 28.52
N THR A 177 1.19 -13.04 27.49
CA THR A 177 2.51 -13.01 26.85
C THR A 177 2.59 -11.85 25.87
N VAL A 178 3.36 -10.82 26.20
CA VAL A 178 3.60 -9.68 25.31
C VAL A 178 4.85 -9.90 24.46
N VAL A 179 4.72 -9.73 23.14
CA VAL A 179 5.83 -9.77 22.17
C VAL A 179 5.84 -8.45 21.40
N VAL A 180 6.97 -7.76 21.45
CA VAL A 180 7.16 -6.51 20.71
C VAL A 180 8.17 -6.78 19.59
N VAL A 181 7.80 -6.47 18.35
CA VAL A 181 8.68 -6.59 17.19
C VAL A 181 8.77 -5.23 16.53
N ARG A 182 9.99 -4.71 16.36
CA ARG A 182 10.20 -3.41 15.75
C ARG A 182 10.32 -3.57 14.24
N SER A 183 10.00 -2.51 13.50
CA SER A 183 10.08 -2.52 12.03
C SER A 183 11.43 -2.99 11.48
N PHE A 184 12.55 -2.65 12.13
CA PHE A 184 13.89 -3.04 11.68
C PHE A 184 14.26 -4.46 12.08
N ASP A 185 13.61 -5.03 13.10
CA ASP A 185 13.84 -6.40 13.54
C ASP A 185 13.25 -7.42 12.54
N LEU A 186 12.30 -7.02 11.69
CA LEU A 186 11.71 -7.87 10.64
C LEU A 186 12.71 -8.31 9.55
N ASP A 187 13.81 -7.57 9.41
CA ASP A 187 14.89 -7.92 8.48
C ASP A 187 15.96 -8.81 9.13
N ASP A 188 15.96 -8.91 10.46
CA ASP A 188 16.91 -9.72 11.22
C ASP A 188 16.36 -11.14 11.47
N LYS A 189 17.06 -12.11 10.87
CA LYS A 189 16.72 -13.53 10.97
C LYS A 189 16.76 -14.04 12.40
N ASP A 190 17.77 -13.67 13.18
CA ASP A 190 17.96 -14.22 14.54
C ASP A 190 16.90 -13.68 15.50
N THR A 191 16.59 -12.38 15.39
CA THR A 191 15.55 -11.72 16.18
C THR A 191 14.17 -12.26 15.84
N MET A 192 13.86 -12.46 14.55
CA MET A 192 12.57 -13.02 14.12
C MET A 192 12.39 -14.49 14.50
N VAL A 193 13.43 -15.32 14.37
CA VAL A 193 13.40 -16.71 14.83
C VAL A 193 13.18 -16.76 16.35
N GLY A 194 13.81 -15.86 17.11
CA GLY A 194 13.58 -15.72 18.55
C GLY A 194 12.14 -15.34 18.89
N ALA A 195 11.59 -14.32 18.23
CA ALA A 195 10.23 -13.85 18.44
C ALA A 195 9.18 -14.92 18.09
N ILE A 196 9.31 -15.54 16.91
CA ILE A 196 8.41 -16.60 16.45
C ILE A 196 8.54 -17.84 17.33
N SER A 197 9.75 -18.26 17.71
CA SER A 197 9.93 -19.39 18.64
C SER A 197 9.27 -19.11 20.01
N LYS A 198 9.30 -17.87 20.51
CA LYS A 198 8.60 -17.48 21.74
C LYS A 198 7.08 -17.60 21.59
N ILE A 199 6.54 -17.16 20.45
CA ILE A 199 5.10 -17.28 20.12
C ILE A 199 4.72 -18.75 19.98
N THR A 200 5.47 -19.55 19.20
CA THR A 200 5.23 -20.98 19.01
C THR A 200 5.32 -21.76 20.32
N LYS A 201 6.24 -21.39 21.22
CA LYS A 201 6.38 -22.04 22.53
C LYS A 201 5.13 -21.82 23.40
N ALA A 202 4.57 -20.61 23.35
CA ALA A 202 3.37 -20.27 24.09
C ALA A 202 2.11 -20.89 23.46
N LEU A 203 2.03 -20.97 22.13
CA LEU A 203 0.83 -21.41 21.42
C LEU A 203 0.75 -22.93 21.15
N LEU A 204 1.89 -23.58 20.87
CA LEU A 204 1.97 -24.94 20.33
C LEU A 204 2.95 -25.85 21.10
N GLY A 205 3.49 -25.36 22.22
CA GLY A 205 4.42 -26.07 23.09
C GLY A 205 5.88 -26.04 22.64
N LYS A 206 6.76 -26.58 23.51
CA LYS A 206 8.23 -26.52 23.36
C LYS A 206 8.77 -27.30 22.14
N GLU A 207 8.08 -28.35 21.71
CA GLU A 207 8.54 -29.20 20.60
C GLU A 207 8.43 -28.50 19.24
N ARG A 208 7.27 -27.90 18.94
CA ARG A 208 7.09 -27.13 17.71
C ARG A 208 7.95 -25.86 17.70
N ALA A 209 8.16 -25.23 18.85
CA ALA A 209 9.05 -24.08 18.96
C ALA A 209 10.51 -24.43 18.61
N ARG A 210 10.96 -25.64 18.93
CA ARG A 210 12.27 -26.15 18.57
C ARG A 210 12.35 -26.48 17.08
N ALA A 211 11.30 -27.10 16.51
CA ALA A 211 11.23 -27.38 15.08
C ALA A 211 11.29 -26.10 14.22
N VAL A 212 10.58 -25.03 14.62
CA VAL A 212 10.62 -23.73 13.93
C VAL A 212 11.97 -23.01 14.09
N ARG A 213 12.69 -23.28 15.18
CA ARG A 213 14.04 -22.75 15.41
C ARG A 213 15.12 -23.50 14.61
N GLU A 214 14.95 -24.80 14.42
CA GLU A 214 15.86 -25.66 13.64
C GLU A 214 15.60 -25.53 12.13
N ASP A 215 14.33 -25.48 11.69
CA ASP A 215 13.96 -25.15 10.31
C ASP A 215 13.89 -23.64 10.15
N SER A 216 15.00 -22.98 9.80
CA SER A 216 15.00 -21.54 9.47
C SER A 216 14.62 -21.25 8.02
N ALA A 217 14.24 -22.28 7.23
CA ALA A 217 13.93 -22.10 5.81
C ALA A 217 12.59 -21.40 5.58
N TRP A 218 11.68 -21.37 6.58
CA TRP A 218 10.45 -20.58 6.49
C TRP A 218 10.72 -19.07 6.39
N PHE A 219 11.79 -18.58 7.01
CA PHE A 219 12.18 -17.16 6.94
C PHE A 219 12.59 -16.79 5.50
N GLU A 220 13.39 -17.65 4.87
CA GLU A 220 13.79 -17.46 3.47
C GLU A 220 12.61 -17.64 2.51
N ARG A 221 11.71 -18.61 2.75
CA ARG A 221 10.48 -18.77 1.97
C ARG A 221 9.60 -17.51 2.03
N ALA A 222 9.33 -17.00 3.24
CA ALA A 222 8.56 -15.78 3.44
C ALA A 222 9.20 -14.54 2.80
N ARG A 223 10.53 -14.46 2.83
CA ARG A 223 11.30 -13.40 2.16
C ARG A 223 11.30 -13.56 0.62
N SER A 224 11.34 -14.79 0.12
CA SER A 224 11.32 -15.10 -1.32
C SER A 224 9.94 -14.85 -1.94
N GLU A 225 8.85 -15.17 -1.23
CA GLU A 225 7.48 -14.82 -1.62
C GLU A 225 7.18 -13.32 -1.46
N ALA A 226 8.00 -12.58 -0.70
CA ALA A 226 7.93 -11.12 -0.61
C ALA A 226 8.42 -10.41 -1.88
N ALA A 227 8.96 -11.14 -2.87
CA ALA A 227 9.31 -10.59 -4.16
C ALA A 227 8.71 -11.47 -5.27
N PRO A 228 7.74 -11.00 -6.09
CA PRO A 228 7.90 -11.33 -7.51
C PRO A 228 9.34 -10.98 -7.85
N PRO A 229 10.10 -11.83 -8.56
CA PRO A 229 11.45 -11.45 -8.95
C PRO A 229 11.30 -10.06 -9.57
N ARG A 230 11.96 -9.05 -8.99
CA ARG A 230 12.31 -7.84 -9.73
C ARG A 230 13.32 -8.29 -10.79
N GLY A 231 12.91 -9.19 -11.68
CA GLY A 231 13.44 -9.23 -13.01
C GLY A 231 13.28 -7.80 -13.48
N ARG A 232 14.40 -7.19 -13.88
CA ARG A 232 14.36 -5.97 -14.70
C ARG A 232 13.19 -6.15 -15.65
N PRO A 233 12.23 -5.21 -15.74
CA PRO A 233 11.06 -5.38 -16.59
C PRO A 233 11.58 -5.82 -17.96
N ALA A 234 11.42 -7.10 -18.26
CA ALA A 234 11.94 -7.67 -19.49
C ALA A 234 10.93 -7.19 -20.51
N LEU A 235 11.23 -6.04 -21.11
CA LEU A 235 10.40 -5.46 -22.16
C LEU A 235 10.22 -6.55 -23.21
N ARG A 236 8.99 -7.06 -23.31
CA ARG A 236 8.65 -8.06 -24.31
C ARG A 236 8.57 -7.33 -25.65
N LEU A 237 9.62 -7.48 -26.44
CA LEU A 237 9.66 -6.93 -27.79
C LEU A 237 8.73 -7.75 -28.69
N ILE A 238 7.63 -7.14 -29.11
CA ILE A 238 6.71 -7.70 -30.10
C ILE A 238 7.05 -7.03 -31.44
N ARG A 239 7.49 -7.83 -32.42
CA ARG A 239 7.73 -7.31 -33.78
C ARG A 239 6.39 -7.20 -34.50
N CYS A 240 5.92 -5.98 -34.72
CA CYS A 240 4.76 -5.70 -35.55
C CYS A 240 5.17 -5.70 -37.04
N GLY A 241 4.26 -6.11 -37.93
CA GLY A 241 4.49 -6.15 -39.37
C GLY A 241 4.43 -4.78 -40.07
N GLY A 242 4.07 -3.71 -39.34
CA GLY A 242 3.93 -2.34 -39.81
C GLY A 242 3.67 -1.36 -38.64
N GLU A 243 3.42 -0.10 -38.96
CA GLU A 243 3.08 0.94 -37.98
C GLU A 243 1.63 0.74 -37.47
N GLU A 244 1.50 0.25 -36.24
CA GLU A 244 0.21 0.09 -35.56
C GLU A 244 0.08 1.09 -34.40
N PRO A 245 -1.14 1.54 -34.04
CA PRO A 245 -1.36 2.41 -32.89
C PRO A 245 -0.84 1.74 -31.60
N GLY A 246 0.17 2.35 -30.97
CA GLY A 246 0.81 1.83 -29.75
C GLY A 246 2.15 1.10 -29.99
N ALA A 247 2.57 0.91 -31.25
CA ALA A 247 3.91 0.45 -31.57
C ALA A 247 4.91 1.62 -31.48
N VAL A 248 5.98 1.45 -30.70
CA VAL A 248 7.09 2.40 -30.61
C VAL A 248 8.27 1.86 -31.43
N PRO A 249 8.78 2.58 -32.44
CA PRO A 249 9.94 2.13 -33.19
C PRO A 249 11.18 2.11 -32.30
N ILE A 250 11.89 0.99 -32.30
CA ILE A 250 13.15 0.83 -31.56
C ILE A 250 14.28 1.10 -32.54
N TYR A 251 14.93 2.25 -32.36
CA TYR A 251 16.14 2.63 -33.10
C TYR A 251 17.38 2.30 -32.28
N ASP A 252 18.50 1.99 -32.95
CA ASP A 252 19.79 1.94 -32.29
C ASP A 252 20.16 3.35 -31.77
N LEU A 253 20.74 3.43 -30.58
CA LEU A 253 21.13 4.69 -29.94
C LEU A 253 22.05 5.54 -30.82
N ARG A 254 22.91 4.92 -31.65
CA ARG A 254 23.76 5.65 -32.61
C ARG A 254 22.96 6.30 -33.72
N VAL A 255 21.91 5.64 -34.17
CA VAL A 255 20.99 6.17 -35.19
C VAL A 255 20.16 7.31 -34.60
N ALA A 256 19.70 7.17 -33.35
CA ALA A 256 18.95 8.20 -32.64
C ALA A 256 19.80 9.44 -32.28
N ALA A 257 21.09 9.26 -31.98
CA ALA A 257 22.00 10.34 -31.63
C ALA A 257 22.47 11.18 -32.84
N GLY A 258 22.33 10.66 -34.07
CA GLY A 258 22.75 11.36 -35.28
C GLY A 258 24.21 11.86 -35.21
N ALA A 259 24.44 13.11 -35.62
CA ALA A 259 25.76 13.74 -35.62
C ALA A 259 26.33 14.06 -34.22
N PHE A 260 25.58 13.84 -33.13
CA PHE A 260 26.07 14.02 -31.75
C PHE A 260 26.88 12.81 -31.24
N SER A 261 27.09 11.78 -32.06
CA SER A 261 27.83 10.57 -31.68
C SER A 261 29.30 10.53 -32.15
N GLU A 262 29.81 11.62 -32.75
CA GLU A 262 31.25 11.83 -32.97
C GLU A 262 31.93 12.57 -31.81
#